data_AF-A0AAE2J820-F1
#
_entry.id   AF-A0AAE2J820-F1
#
_cell.length_a   1.000
_cell.length_b   1.000
_cell.length_c   1.000
_cell.angle_alpha   90.00
_cell.angle_beta   90.00
_cell.angle_gamma   90.00
#
_symmetry.space_group_name_H-M   'P 1'
#
loop_
_entity.id
_entity.type
_entity.pdbx_description
1 polymer ?
#
loop_
_entity_poly.entity_id
_entity_poly.type
_entity_poly.pdbx_seq_one_letter_code
_entity_poly.pdbx_strand_id
1 'polypeptide(L)'
;MKSIAIITLTLLATATVHAGALAEMSGGLAEQQKSKLANQLVETVSRNGGKVSFEEAYKRAEMALSQLDPIASQKGKSCLFIATEWKEGQEKKFKEELKTIVDTEKKKVFEEFATVTTPTAVDYIKYKCLENSEFLNK
;
A
#
# COMPACT_ATOMS: atom_id res chain seq x y z
N MET A 1 -35.10 -41.80 21.99
CA MET A 1 -34.07 -40.74 21.88
C MET A 1 -34.22 -40.10 20.51
N LYS A 2 -34.60 -38.82 20.42
CA LYS A 2 -34.71 -38.10 19.14
C LYS A 2 -33.39 -37.39 18.86
N SER A 3 -32.81 -37.67 17.70
CA SER A 3 -31.53 -37.13 17.23
C SER A 3 -31.50 -35.61 17.27
N ILE A 4 -30.44 -35.07 17.84
CA ILE A 4 -30.04 -33.66 17.68
C ILE A 4 -29.40 -33.57 16.29
N ALA A 5 -30.10 -32.94 15.35
CA ALA A 5 -29.51 -32.58 14.06
C ALA A 5 -28.52 -31.43 14.30
N ILE A 6 -27.27 -31.67 13.92
CA ILE A 6 -26.13 -30.77 14.04
C ILE A 6 -26.38 -29.53 13.16
N ILE A 7 -26.67 -28.39 13.78
CA ILE A 7 -26.66 -27.07 13.13
C ILE A 7 -25.24 -26.51 13.23
N THR A 8 -24.31 -27.03 12.44
CA THR A 8 -22.92 -26.53 12.48
C THR A 8 -22.13 -26.74 11.18
N LEU A 9 -22.75 -26.51 10.01
CA LEU A 9 -21.99 -26.53 8.74
C LEU A 9 -22.15 -25.26 7.89
N THR A 10 -23.24 -24.52 8.04
CA THR A 10 -23.53 -23.34 7.20
C THR A 10 -22.72 -22.11 7.57
N LEU A 11 -22.29 -21.98 8.83
CA LEU A 11 -21.60 -20.78 9.33
C LEU A 11 -20.14 -20.65 8.81
N LEU A 12 -19.45 -21.79 8.63
CA LEU A 12 -18.07 -21.79 8.11
C LEU A 12 -18.02 -21.40 6.63
N ALA A 13 -18.95 -21.92 5.83
CA ALA A 13 -18.96 -21.68 4.38
C ALA A 13 -19.28 -20.22 4.03
N THR A 14 -20.12 -19.52 4.81
CA THR A 14 -20.32 -18.08 4.61
C THR A 14 -19.09 -17.29 5.04
N ALA A 15 -18.45 -17.62 6.15
CA ALA A 15 -17.30 -16.85 6.64
C ALA A 15 -16.11 -16.86 5.66
N THR A 16 -15.86 -17.98 4.97
CA THR A 16 -14.77 -18.10 3.98
C THR A 16 -15.04 -17.32 2.69
N VAL A 17 -16.29 -17.30 2.19
CA VAL A 17 -16.65 -16.54 0.98
C VAL A 17 -16.49 -15.01 1.18
N HIS A 18 -16.85 -14.49 2.36
CA HIS A 18 -16.67 -13.07 2.68
C HIS A 18 -15.19 -12.71 2.90
N ALA A 19 -14.39 -13.67 3.35
CA ALA A 19 -12.96 -13.51 3.59
C ALA A 19 -12.17 -13.42 2.27
N GLY A 20 -12.45 -14.31 1.31
CA GLY A 20 -11.87 -14.25 -0.03
C GLY A 20 -12.24 -12.97 -0.79
N ALA A 21 -13.50 -12.55 -0.74
CA ALA A 21 -13.93 -11.28 -1.34
C ALA A 21 -13.21 -10.07 -0.72
N LEU A 22 -12.93 -10.10 0.59
CA LEU A 22 -12.19 -9.03 1.26
C LEU A 22 -10.71 -9.01 0.86
N ALA A 23 -10.08 -10.18 0.63
CA ALA A 23 -8.73 -10.27 0.10
C ALA A 23 -8.65 -9.70 -1.32
N GLU A 24 -9.57 -10.06 -2.21
CA GLU A 24 -9.66 -9.53 -3.57
C GLU A 24 -9.88 -8.01 -3.59
N MET A 25 -10.82 -7.51 -2.77
CA MET A 25 -11.04 -6.07 -2.64
C MET A 25 -9.78 -5.35 -2.15
N SER A 26 -9.06 -5.94 -1.20
CA SER A 26 -7.81 -5.38 -0.70
C SER A 26 -6.73 -5.34 -1.80
N GLY A 27 -6.58 -6.41 -2.58
CA GLY A 27 -5.69 -6.41 -3.75
C GLY A 27 -6.05 -5.33 -4.77
N GLY A 28 -7.35 -5.13 -5.04
CA GLY A 28 -7.83 -4.04 -5.89
C GLY A 28 -7.48 -2.65 -5.36
N LEU A 29 -7.60 -2.43 -4.04
CA LEU A 29 -7.22 -1.17 -3.40
C LEU A 29 -5.70 -0.94 -3.41
N ALA A 30 -4.89 -1.99 -3.36
CA ALA A 30 -3.44 -1.90 -3.55
C ALA A 30 -3.09 -1.48 -4.99
N GLU A 31 -3.77 -2.05 -6.00
CA GLU A 31 -3.58 -1.67 -7.41
C GLU A 31 -3.99 -0.21 -7.67
N GLN A 32 -5.04 0.28 -7.00
CA GLN A 32 -5.43 1.69 -7.06
C GLN A 32 -4.33 2.64 -6.53
N GLN A 33 -3.52 2.21 -5.57
CA GLN A 33 -2.40 3.02 -5.09
C GLN A 33 -1.32 3.22 -6.17
N LYS A 34 -1.08 2.22 -7.02
CA LYS A 34 -0.16 2.36 -8.18
C LYS A 34 -0.66 3.44 -9.13
N SER A 35 -1.95 3.40 -9.48
CA SER A 35 -2.59 4.42 -10.33
C SER A 35 -2.53 5.82 -9.71
N LYS A 36 -2.79 5.93 -8.40
CA LYS A 36 -2.73 7.19 -7.66
C LYS A 36 -1.33 7.79 -7.70
N LEU A 37 -0.31 6.98 -7.44
CA LEU A 37 1.08 7.43 -7.50
C LEU A 37 1.49 7.82 -8.94
N ALA A 38 1.05 7.07 -9.95
CA ALA A 38 1.31 7.37 -11.36
C ALA A 38 0.72 8.73 -11.77
N ASN A 39 -0.53 9.01 -11.42
CA ASN A 39 -1.17 10.31 -11.69
C ASN A 39 -0.38 11.47 -11.04
N GLN A 40 0.04 11.28 -9.80
CA GLN A 40 0.81 12.28 -9.06
C GLN A 40 2.21 12.50 -9.65
N LEU A 41 2.86 11.45 -10.15
CA LEU A 41 4.11 11.54 -10.90
C LEU A 41 3.95 12.36 -12.18
N VAL A 42 2.90 12.09 -12.97
CA VAL A 42 2.60 12.86 -14.19
C VAL A 42 2.37 14.34 -13.84
N GLU A 43 1.58 14.62 -12.81
CA GLU A 43 1.28 15.97 -12.36
C GLU A 43 2.54 16.72 -11.90
N THR A 44 3.35 16.09 -11.05
CA THR A 44 4.58 16.69 -10.51
C THR A 44 5.60 16.97 -11.61
N VAL A 45 5.82 16.02 -12.53
CA VAL A 45 6.74 16.20 -13.66
C VAL A 45 6.26 17.33 -14.57
N SER A 46 4.96 17.37 -14.87
CA SER A 46 4.38 18.43 -15.72
C SER A 46 4.49 19.81 -15.09
N ARG A 47 4.23 19.93 -13.78
CA ARG A 47 4.36 21.18 -13.01
C ARG A 47 5.79 21.74 -13.06
N ASN A 48 6.79 20.86 -13.13
CA ASN A 48 8.21 21.23 -13.20
C ASN A 48 8.74 21.33 -14.65
N GLY A 49 7.85 21.44 -15.64
CA GLY A 49 8.22 21.65 -17.06
C GLY A 49 8.69 20.40 -17.80
N GLY A 50 8.62 19.23 -17.17
CA GLY A 50 8.90 17.94 -17.79
C GLY A 50 7.67 17.35 -18.49
N LYS A 51 7.87 16.20 -19.14
CA LYS A 51 6.79 15.41 -19.73
C LYS A 51 7.05 13.93 -19.49
N VAL A 52 6.05 13.23 -18.99
CA VAL A 52 6.06 11.76 -18.81
C VAL A 52 4.67 11.25 -19.17
N SER A 53 4.60 10.11 -19.88
CA SER A 53 3.30 9.49 -20.17
C SER A 53 2.75 8.83 -18.90
N PHE A 54 1.42 8.67 -18.82
CA PHE A 54 0.83 7.92 -17.72
C PHE A 54 1.34 6.48 -17.68
N GLU A 55 1.53 5.82 -18.83
CA GLU A 55 2.04 4.45 -18.90
C GLU A 55 3.45 4.33 -18.29
N GLU A 56 4.34 5.28 -18.61
CA GLU A 56 5.68 5.29 -18.02
C GLU A 56 5.64 5.59 -16.52
N ALA A 57 4.82 6.57 -16.11
CA ALA A 57 4.60 6.88 -14.70
C ALA A 57 4.03 5.68 -13.92
N TYR A 58 3.14 4.91 -14.54
CA TYR A 58 2.55 3.71 -13.96
C TYR A 58 3.60 2.63 -13.72
N LYS A 59 4.45 2.33 -14.72
CA LYS A 59 5.55 1.36 -14.56
C LYS A 59 6.48 1.75 -13.41
N ARG A 60 6.80 3.04 -13.29
CA ARG A 60 7.62 3.56 -12.18
C ARG A 60 6.91 3.43 -10.83
N ALA A 61 5.63 3.79 -10.76
CA ALA A 61 4.81 3.66 -9.56
C ALA A 61 4.66 2.20 -9.11
N GLU A 62 4.40 1.30 -10.05
CA GLU A 62 4.35 -0.13 -9.82
C GLU A 62 5.67 -0.66 -9.27
N MET A 63 6.79 -0.37 -9.94
CA MET A 63 8.10 -0.79 -9.45
C MET A 63 8.38 -0.28 -8.03
N ALA A 64 8.04 0.98 -7.73
CA ALA A 64 8.27 1.58 -6.42
C ALA A 64 7.40 0.95 -5.33
N LEU A 65 6.12 0.71 -5.60
CA LEU A 65 5.21 0.12 -4.61
C LEU A 65 5.45 -1.38 -4.42
N SER A 66 5.72 -2.14 -5.50
CA SER A 66 5.99 -3.58 -5.39
C SER A 66 7.27 -3.90 -4.62
N GLN A 67 8.22 -2.95 -4.49
CA GLN A 67 9.36 -3.09 -3.56
C GLN A 67 8.93 -3.20 -2.09
N LEU A 68 7.69 -2.83 -1.76
CA LEU A 68 7.11 -2.94 -0.42
C LEU A 68 6.41 -4.27 -0.17
N ASP A 69 6.30 -5.15 -1.18
CA ASP A 69 5.67 -6.47 -1.04
C ASP A 69 6.29 -7.33 0.08
N PRO A 70 7.63 -7.37 0.27
CA PRO A 70 8.23 -8.08 1.40
C PRO A 70 7.82 -7.51 2.76
N ILE A 71 7.58 -6.20 2.83
CA ILE A 71 7.14 -5.51 4.05
C ILE A 71 5.69 -5.88 4.34
N ALA A 72 4.83 -5.84 3.32
CA ALA A 72 3.43 -6.24 3.42
C ALA A 72 3.24 -7.74 3.73
N SER A 73 4.26 -8.58 3.47
CA SER A 73 4.23 -10.03 3.70
C SER A 73 4.71 -10.45 5.10
N GLN A 74 5.06 -9.51 5.98
CA GLN A 74 5.48 -9.83 7.34
C GLN A 74 4.34 -10.50 8.12
N LYS A 75 4.65 -11.64 8.75
CA LYS A 75 3.70 -12.40 9.57
C LYS A 75 3.83 -12.02 11.05
N GLY A 76 2.79 -12.34 11.85
CA GLY A 76 2.80 -12.14 13.30
C GLY A 76 2.61 -10.70 13.77
N LYS A 77 2.38 -9.75 12.85
CA LYS A 77 2.05 -8.35 13.11
C LYS A 77 0.74 -8.00 12.42
N SER A 78 0.00 -7.02 12.95
CA SER A 78 -1.17 -6.49 12.25
C SER A 78 -0.74 -5.63 11.06
N CYS A 79 -1.54 -5.58 10.00
CA CYS A 79 -1.23 -4.77 8.81
C CYS A 79 -1.09 -3.28 9.14
N LEU A 80 -1.85 -2.77 10.10
CA LEU A 80 -1.71 -1.40 10.59
C LEU A 80 -0.35 -1.17 11.26
N PHE A 81 0.10 -2.13 12.08
CA PHE A 81 1.39 -2.04 12.75
C PHE A 81 2.55 -2.06 11.74
N ILE A 82 2.51 -2.98 10.77
CA ILE A 82 3.52 -3.08 9.69
C ILE A 82 3.63 -1.75 8.93
N ALA A 83 2.49 -1.17 8.50
CA ALA A 83 2.48 0.08 7.77
C ALA A 83 2.98 1.28 8.61
N THR A 84 2.66 1.29 9.91
CA THR A 84 3.11 2.34 10.85
C THR A 84 4.61 2.26 11.09
N GLU A 85 5.13 1.06 11.36
CA GLU A 85 6.56 0.84 11.59
C GLU A 85 7.38 1.25 10.36
N TRP A 86 6.90 0.92 9.15
CA TRP A 86 7.53 1.39 7.92
C TRP A 86 7.50 2.92 7.80
N LYS A 87 6.33 3.54 8.03
CA LYS A 87 6.16 5.00 7.97
C LYS A 87 7.13 5.71 8.89
N GLU A 88 7.23 5.29 10.15
CA GLU A 88 8.15 5.89 11.13
C GLU A 88 9.61 5.74 10.71
N GLY A 89 9.97 4.59 10.11
CA GLY A 89 11.29 4.37 9.52
C GLY A 89 11.59 5.33 8.37
N GLN A 90 10.62 5.58 7.48
CA GLN A 90 10.76 6.52 6.39
C GLN A 90 10.81 7.98 6.86
N GLU A 91 9.97 8.38 7.81
CA GLU A 91 9.99 9.74 8.36
C GLU A 91 11.34 10.07 9.00
N LYS A 92 11.99 9.10 9.64
CA LYS A 92 13.37 9.25 10.15
C LYS A 92 14.37 9.46 9.02
N LYS A 93 14.36 8.61 7.99
CA LYS A 93 15.25 8.73 6.82
C LYS A 93 15.05 10.06 6.09
N PHE A 94 13.79 10.41 5.83
CA PHE A 94 13.39 11.65 5.18
C PHE A 94 13.92 12.89 5.93
N LYS A 95 13.80 12.93 7.27
CA LYS A 95 14.35 14.02 8.08
C LYS A 95 15.87 14.13 7.97
N GLU A 96 16.60 13.01 7.86
CA GLU A 96 18.05 13.04 7.65
C GLU A 96 18.41 13.51 6.24
N GLU A 97 17.72 13.02 5.21
CA GLU A 97 17.94 13.44 3.82
C GLU A 97 17.70 14.94 3.64
N LEU A 98 16.64 15.50 4.25
CA LEU A 98 16.36 16.94 4.21
C LEU A 98 17.46 17.82 4.77
N LYS A 99 18.28 17.33 5.72
CA LYS A 99 19.42 18.09 6.26
C LYS A 99 20.57 18.19 5.24
N THR A 100 20.65 17.24 4.31
CA THR A 100 21.72 17.18 3.30
C THR A 100 21.43 18.03 2.06
N ILE A 101 20.15 18.41 1.85
CA ILE A 101 19.74 19.22 0.70
C ILE A 101 19.94 20.70 1.01
N VAL A 102 20.97 21.30 0.42
CA VAL A 102 21.30 22.73 0.55
C VAL A 102 20.43 23.61 -0.36
N ASP A 103 20.03 23.07 -1.51
CA ASP A 103 19.22 23.76 -2.51
C ASP A 103 17.75 23.82 -2.07
N THR A 104 17.24 25.04 -1.87
CA THR A 104 15.89 25.27 -1.32
C THR A 104 14.79 24.83 -2.29
N GLU A 105 14.99 24.95 -3.59
CA GLU A 105 14.00 24.51 -4.58
C GLU A 105 13.95 22.99 -4.65
N LYS A 106 15.11 22.33 -4.68
CA LYS A 106 15.17 20.86 -4.62
C LYS A 106 14.57 20.32 -3.33
N LYS A 107 14.81 21.00 -2.21
CA LYS A 107 14.21 20.63 -0.91
C LYS A 107 12.69 20.69 -0.97
N LYS A 108 12.13 21.75 -1.54
CA LYS A 108 10.68 21.91 -1.70
C LYS A 108 10.07 20.82 -2.58
N VAL A 109 10.70 20.50 -3.71
CA VAL A 109 10.23 19.42 -4.61
C VAL A 109 10.30 18.06 -3.91
N PHE A 110 11.36 17.82 -3.15
CA PHE A 110 11.51 16.58 -2.38
C PHE A 110 10.45 16.45 -1.26
N GLU A 111 10.16 17.54 -0.54
CA GLU A 111 9.09 17.59 0.46
C GLU A 111 7.72 17.35 -0.17
N GLU A 112 7.41 18.02 -1.28
CA GLU A 112 6.17 17.84 -2.04
C GLU A 112 6.01 16.37 -2.45
N PHE A 113 7.06 15.75 -3.00
CA PHE A 113 7.02 14.35 -3.38
C PHE A 113 6.79 13.42 -2.19
N ALA A 114 7.43 13.67 -1.05
CA ALA A 114 7.28 12.85 0.16
C ALA A 114 5.87 12.92 0.77
N THR A 115 5.21 14.09 0.70
CA THR A 115 3.83 14.26 1.20
C THR A 115 2.80 13.39 0.47
N VAL A 116 3.09 13.00 -0.76
CA VAL A 116 2.20 12.17 -1.59
C VAL A 116 2.61 10.70 -1.58
N THR A 117 3.91 10.43 -1.69
CA THR A 117 4.42 9.07 -1.79
C THR A 117 4.30 8.30 -0.48
N THR A 118 4.54 8.95 0.67
CA THR A 118 4.49 8.28 1.97
C THR A 118 3.08 7.76 2.31
N PRO A 119 1.99 8.54 2.21
CA PRO A 119 0.65 8.04 2.45
C PRO A 119 0.24 6.94 1.46
N THR A 120 0.58 7.09 0.18
CA THR A 120 0.27 6.10 -0.86
C THR A 120 0.96 4.76 -0.59
N ALA A 121 2.22 4.79 -0.17
CA ALA A 121 2.97 3.60 0.21
C ALA A 121 2.42 2.95 1.50
N VAL A 122 2.03 3.75 2.49
CA VAL A 122 1.39 3.26 3.72
C VAL A 122 0.10 2.51 3.40
N ASP A 123 -0.75 3.08 2.56
CA ASP A 123 -2.02 2.45 2.19
C ASP A 123 -1.78 1.21 1.32
N TYR A 124 -0.81 1.24 0.39
CA TYR A 124 -0.40 0.06 -0.37
C TYR A 124 0.01 -1.09 0.56
N ILE A 125 0.88 -0.83 1.55
CA ILE A 125 1.33 -1.86 2.51
C ILE A 125 0.13 -2.44 3.28
N LYS A 126 -0.81 -1.60 3.75
CA LYS A 126 -2.00 -2.08 4.46
C LYS A 126 -2.83 -3.01 3.59
N TYR A 127 -3.14 -2.58 2.36
CA TYR A 127 -4.00 -3.33 1.45
C TYR A 127 -3.33 -4.63 0.97
N LYS A 128 -2.05 -4.58 0.60
CA LYS A 128 -1.29 -5.76 0.20
C LYS A 128 -1.11 -6.76 1.35
N CYS A 129 -0.96 -6.28 2.58
CA CYS A 129 -0.91 -7.15 3.76
C CYS A 129 -2.25 -7.85 4.01
N LEU A 130 -3.38 -7.14 3.83
CA LEU A 130 -4.71 -7.73 3.95
C LEU A 130 -4.97 -8.77 2.85
N GLU A 131 -4.61 -8.45 1.60
CA GLU A 131 -4.65 -9.40 0.48
C GLU A 131 -3.86 -10.68 0.81
N ASN A 132 -2.69 -10.55 1.43
CA ASN A 132 -1.83 -11.68 1.81
C ASN A 132 -2.23 -12.35 3.14
N SER A 133 -3.30 -11.91 3.80
CA SER A 133 -3.66 -12.39 5.13
C SER A 133 -4.12 -13.84 5.08
N GLU A 134 -3.46 -14.72 5.82
CA GLU A 134 -3.88 -16.12 5.99
C GLU A 134 -5.25 -16.25 6.66
N PHE A 135 -5.74 -15.20 7.32
CA PHE A 135 -7.10 -15.17 7.86
C PHE A 135 -8.14 -14.97 6.74
N LEU A 136 -7.78 -14.25 5.68
CA LEU A 136 -8.67 -13.91 4.58
C LEU A 136 -8.64 -14.92 3.42
N ASN A 137 -7.57 -15.71 3.31
CA ASN A 137 -7.37 -16.69 2.24
C ASN A 137 -7.61 -18.16 2.68
N LYS A 138 -8.61 -18.42 3.53
CA LYS A 138 -8.94 -19.78 4.02
C LYS A 138 -10.02 -20.49 3.23
#